data_AF-A0A9E2PBT2-F1
#
_entry.id   AF-A0A9E2PBT2-F1
#
_cell.length_a   1.000
_cell.length_b   1.000
_cell.length_c   1.000
_cell.angle_alpha   90.00
_cell.angle_beta   90.00
_cell.angle_gamma   90.00
#
_symmetry.space_group_name_H-M   'P 1'
#
loop_
_entity.id
_entity.type
_entity.pdbx_description
1 polymer ?
#
loop_
_entity_poly.entity_id
_entity_poly.type
_entity_poly.pdbx_seq_one_letter_code
_entity_poly.pdbx_strand_id
1 'polypeptide(L)'
;MQDLSLSYHRYSFLGCEFLLWLWFCTSKPDSYKLFDNNNELLEIGNKIVLERNINNSLEKVTIKGEEAGLEEAMISLKKGSIVKELNLLYKREDKEWSFTLTGESLGFSNLKTPDIGF
;
A
#
# COMPACT_ATOMS: atom_id res chain seq x y z
N MET A 1 -30.41 -6.58 2.49
CA MET A 1 -29.25 -6.27 1.62
C MET A 1 -28.66 -4.86 1.81
N GLN A 2 -29.27 -3.97 2.63
CA GLN A 2 -28.69 -2.65 3.00
C GLN A 2 -27.62 -2.73 4.12
N ASP A 3 -27.56 -3.83 4.85
CA ASP A 3 -26.69 -3.99 6.02
C ASP A 3 -25.20 -4.13 5.64
N LEU A 4 -24.93 -4.76 4.49
CA LEU A 4 -23.57 -5.03 4.02
C LEU A 4 -22.88 -3.77 3.49
N SER A 5 -23.60 -2.91 2.75
CA SER A 5 -23.04 -1.67 2.22
C SER A 5 -22.77 -0.63 3.32
N LEU A 6 -23.64 -0.56 4.34
CA LEU A 6 -23.42 0.28 5.51
C LEU A 6 -22.23 -0.19 6.34
N SER A 7 -22.11 -1.51 6.55
CA SER A 7 -20.96 -2.10 7.22
C SER A 7 -19.66 -1.86 6.43
N TYR A 8 -19.70 -2.03 5.10
CA TYR A 8 -18.56 -1.76 4.22
C TYR A 8 -18.05 -0.32 4.35
N HIS A 9 -18.94 0.68 4.27
CA HIS A 9 -18.54 2.08 4.48
C HIS A 9 -17.98 2.31 5.89
N ARG A 10 -18.65 1.77 6.92
CA ARG A 10 -18.23 1.93 8.31
C ARG A 10 -16.84 1.37 8.60
N TYR A 11 -16.44 0.28 7.94
CA TYR A 11 -15.16 -0.40 8.17
C TYR A 11 -14.12 -0.16 7.07
N SER A 12 -14.43 0.64 6.04
CA SER A 12 -13.50 0.98 4.95
C SER A 12 -12.19 1.64 5.42
N PHE A 13 -12.22 2.31 6.57
CA PHE A 13 -11.01 2.86 7.19
C PHE A 13 -10.00 1.76 7.57
N LEU A 14 -10.46 0.55 7.88
CA LEU A 14 -9.62 -0.53 8.36
C LEU A 14 -8.61 -0.97 7.31
N GLY A 15 -9.00 -0.99 6.03
CA GLY A 15 -8.07 -1.30 4.96
C GLY A 15 -7.06 -0.17 4.73
N CYS A 16 -7.43 1.10 4.94
CA CYS A 16 -6.48 2.22 4.89
C CYS A 16 -5.45 2.15 6.03
N GLU A 17 -5.90 1.83 7.25
CA GLU A 17 -5.03 1.59 8.41
C GLU A 17 -4.14 0.37 8.21
N PHE A 18 -4.66 -0.70 7.59
CA PHE A 18 -3.88 -1.87 7.23
C PHE A 18 -2.76 -1.52 6.25
N LEU A 19 -3.01 -0.68 5.24
CA LEU A 19 -1.97 -0.22 4.32
C LEU A 19 -0.91 0.63 5.02
N LEU A 20 -1.30 1.49 5.95
CA LEU A 20 -0.36 2.26 6.77
C LEU A 20 0.52 1.35 7.64
N TRP A 21 -0.09 0.35 8.28
CA TRP A 21 0.63 -0.67 9.04
C TRP A 21 1.58 -1.48 8.17
N LEU A 22 1.13 -1.89 6.98
CA LEU A 22 1.95 -2.64 6.03
C LEU A 22 3.15 -1.83 5.58
N TRP A 23 2.95 -0.55 5.25
CA TRP A 23 4.04 0.36 4.94
C TRP A 23 5.02 0.46 6.12
N PHE A 24 4.55 0.70 7.34
CA PHE A 24 5.40 0.75 8.53
C PHE A 24 6.22 -0.54 8.74
N CYS A 25 5.63 -1.72 8.49
CA CYS A 25 6.32 -2.99 8.60
C CYS A 25 7.40 -3.18 7.51
N THR A 26 7.09 -2.84 6.26
CA THR A 26 8.03 -2.94 5.14
C THR A 26 9.17 -1.92 5.21
N SER A 27 8.96 -0.76 5.84
CA SER A 27 10.01 0.25 6.05
C SER A 27 11.03 -0.11 7.12
N LYS A 28 10.83 -1.20 7.89
CA LYS A 28 11.82 -1.66 8.86
C LYS A 28 12.87 -2.54 8.19
N PRO A 29 14.13 -2.50 8.65
CA PRO A 29 15.19 -3.39 8.15
C PRO A 29 14.88 -4.88 8.41
N ASP A 30 14.00 -5.17 9.37
CA ASP A 30 13.54 -6.51 9.70
C ASP A 30 12.25 -6.94 8.96
N SER A 31 11.93 -6.32 7.81
CA SER A 31 10.70 -6.61 7.05
C SER A 31 10.57 -8.06 6.60
N TYR A 32 11.68 -8.79 6.43
CA TYR A 32 11.69 -10.24 6.15
C TYR A 32 10.98 -11.06 7.24
N LYS A 33 10.90 -10.57 8.49
CA LYS A 33 10.16 -11.23 9.58
C LYS A 33 8.63 -11.21 9.40
N LEU A 34 8.12 -10.49 8.40
CA LEU A 34 6.72 -10.60 7.99
C LEU A 34 6.39 -12.00 7.46
N PHE A 35 7.41 -12.74 7.02
CA PHE A 35 7.28 -14.08 6.51
C PHE A 35 8.01 -15.06 7.42
N ASP A 36 7.53 -16.30 7.44
CA ASP A 36 8.15 -17.40 8.20
C ASP A 36 9.47 -17.85 7.55
N ASN A 37 9.65 -17.53 6.26
CA ASN A 37 10.83 -17.87 5.48
C ASN A 37 11.67 -16.61 5.18
N ASN A 38 12.97 -16.69 5.46
CA ASN A 38 13.92 -15.61 5.21
C ASN A 38 14.16 -15.33 3.71
N ASN A 39 13.64 -16.18 2.80
CA ASN A 39 13.76 -16.00 1.35
C ASN A 39 12.61 -15.18 0.74
N GLU A 40 11.70 -14.66 1.56
CA GLU A 40 10.57 -13.84 1.13
C GLU A 40 10.74 -12.41 1.63
N LEU A 41 10.54 -11.44 0.74
CA LEU A 41 10.67 -10.04 1.04
C LEU A 41 9.49 -9.27 0.45
N LEU A 42 8.99 -8.30 1.22
CA LEU A 42 7.97 -7.36 0.76
C LEU A 42 8.51 -5.95 0.92
N GLU A 43 8.52 -5.22 -0.19
CA GLU A 43 9.00 -3.85 -0.28
C GLU A 43 7.88 -2.95 -0.80
N ILE A 44 8.03 -1.65 -0.52
CA ILE A 44 7.20 -0.65 -1.17
C ILE A 44 7.64 -0.57 -2.63
N GLY A 45 6.67 -0.72 -3.52
CA GLY A 45 6.89 -0.55 -4.95
C GLY A 45 6.89 0.92 -5.36
N ASN A 46 6.55 1.19 -6.61
CA ASN A 46 6.83 2.49 -7.21
C ASN A 46 5.71 3.53 -7.08
N LYS A 47 4.66 3.27 -6.29
CA LYS A 47 3.48 4.15 -6.20
C LYS A 47 2.83 4.12 -4.83
N ILE A 48 2.58 5.31 -4.28
CA ILE A 48 1.76 5.51 -3.07
C ILE A 48 0.70 6.56 -3.36
N VAL A 49 -0.54 6.33 -2.92
CA VAL A 49 -1.63 7.29 -3.01
C VAL A 49 -2.13 7.63 -1.62
N LEU A 50 -2.10 8.91 -1.32
CA LEU A 50 -2.52 9.50 -0.05
C LEU A 50 -3.68 10.45 -0.31
N GLU A 51 -4.68 10.45 0.56
CA GLU A 51 -5.81 11.37 0.48
C GLU A 51 -6.02 12.07 1.81
N ARG A 52 -6.42 13.33 1.77
CA ARG A 52 -6.78 14.12 2.95
C ARG A 52 -8.01 14.95 2.67
N ASN A 53 -8.93 15.00 3.61
CA ASN A 53 -10.07 15.91 3.54
C ASN A 53 -9.75 17.19 4.33
N ILE A 54 -9.77 18.34 3.66
CA ILE A 54 -9.53 19.66 4.27
C ILE A 54 -10.66 20.58 3.83
N ASN A 55 -11.43 21.13 4.78
CA ASN A 55 -12.47 22.12 4.52
C ASN A 55 -13.43 21.72 3.37
N ASN A 56 -13.89 20.47 3.37
CA ASN A 56 -14.79 19.92 2.36
C ASN A 56 -14.17 19.78 0.94
N SER A 57 -12.83 19.85 0.84
CA SER A 57 -12.04 19.57 -0.36
C SER A 57 -11.23 18.28 -0.16
N LEU A 58 -11.23 17.41 -1.18
CA LEU A 58 -10.42 16.19 -1.20
C LEU A 58 -9.07 16.50 -1.86
N GLU A 59 -8.02 16.55 -1.05
CA GLU A 59 -6.64 16.63 -1.54
C GLU A 59 -6.13 15.21 -1.78
N LYS A 60 -5.66 14.93 -3.00
CA LYS A 60 -5.09 13.65 -3.39
C LYS A 60 -3.64 13.84 -3.80
N VAL A 61 -2.74 13.15 -3.11
CA VAL A 61 -1.30 13.15 -3.39
C VAL A 61 -0.94 11.78 -3.95
N THR A 62 -0.43 11.75 -5.17
CA THR A 62 0.07 10.52 -5.80
C THR A 62 1.56 10.65 -6.01
N ILE A 63 2.31 9.75 -5.40
CA ILE A 63 3.76 9.71 -5.47
C ILE A 63 4.15 8.53 -6.34
N LYS A 64 5.08 8.75 -7.27
CA LYS A 64 5.58 7.74 -8.21
C LYS A 64 7.11 7.82 -8.31
N GLY A 65 7.79 6.69 -8.18
CA GLY A 65 9.25 6.58 -8.35
C GLY A 65 9.85 5.34 -7.68
N GLU A 66 11.07 4.97 -8.09
CA GLU A 66 11.81 3.81 -7.58
C GLU A 66 12.44 4.06 -6.19
N GLU A 67 12.87 5.30 -5.93
CA GLU A 67 13.29 5.78 -4.59
C GLU A 67 12.55 7.06 -4.18
N ALA A 68 11.86 7.69 -5.14
CA ALA A 68 11.32 9.03 -4.99
C ALA A 68 10.01 9.02 -4.22
N GLY A 69 10.06 9.57 -3.00
CA GLY A 69 8.89 10.13 -2.36
C GLY A 69 8.47 9.51 -1.04
N LEU A 70 9.33 8.70 -0.39
CA LEU A 70 9.10 8.36 1.02
C LEU A 70 9.05 9.64 1.87
N GLU A 71 9.91 10.64 1.60
CA GLU A 71 9.91 11.90 2.35
C GLU A 71 8.62 12.71 2.13
N GLU A 72 8.18 12.91 0.88
CA GLU A 72 6.91 13.59 0.58
C GLU A 72 5.70 12.82 1.10
N ALA A 73 5.73 11.49 1.03
CA ALA A 73 4.69 10.62 1.57
C ALA A 73 4.62 10.77 3.10
N MET A 74 5.76 10.80 3.78
CA MET A 74 5.85 11.01 5.23
C MET A 74 5.41 12.42 5.63
N ILE A 75 5.72 13.45 4.84
CA ILE A 75 5.21 14.82 5.07
C ILE A 75 3.69 14.86 4.93
N SER A 76 3.14 14.18 3.91
CA SER A 76 1.69 14.09 3.71
C SER A 76 1.00 13.33 4.84
N LEU A 77 1.57 12.21 5.32
CA LEU A 77 1.11 11.52 6.52
C LEU A 77 1.12 12.43 7.76
N LYS A 78 2.19 13.20 7.99
CA LYS A 78 2.28 14.17 9.11
C LYS A 78 1.19 15.24 9.04
N LYS A 79 0.72 15.58 7.83
CA LYS A 79 -0.41 16.50 7.64
C LYS A 79 -1.77 15.86 7.91
N GLY A 80 -1.84 14.55 8.15
CA GLY A 80 -3.09 13.82 8.42
C GLY A 80 -3.71 13.18 7.18
N SER A 81 -2.92 12.94 6.13
CA SER A 81 -3.37 12.14 4.99
C SER A 81 -3.46 10.66 5.36
N ILE A 82 -4.40 9.95 4.73
CA ILE A 82 -4.59 8.50 4.86
C ILE A 82 -4.06 7.79 3.62
N VAL A 83 -3.51 6.57 3.80
CA VAL A 83 -3.02 5.74 2.69
C VAL A 83 -4.21 5.06 2.01
N LYS A 84 -4.44 5.38 0.72
CA LYS A 84 -5.55 4.84 -0.06
C LYS A 84 -5.12 3.75 -1.04
N GLU A 85 -3.93 3.86 -1.61
CA GLU A 85 -3.35 2.83 -2.45
C GLU A 85 -1.87 2.68 -2.16
N LEU A 86 -1.40 1.43 -2.17
CA LEU A 86 0.01 1.09 -1.97
C LEU A 86 0.42 0.07 -3.03
N ASN A 87 1.40 0.43 -3.86
CA ASN A 87 2.08 -0.54 -4.71
C ASN A 87 3.14 -1.26 -3.89
N LEU A 88 3.20 -2.58 -4.05
CA LEU A 88 4.05 -3.48 -3.31
C LEU A 88 4.83 -4.34 -4.27
N LEU A 89 6.04 -4.66 -3.85
CA LEU A 89 6.95 -5.56 -4.53
C LEU A 89 7.20 -6.76 -3.64
N TYR A 90 6.69 -7.92 -4.05
CA TYR A 90 6.93 -9.17 -3.36
C TYR A 90 8.03 -9.93 -4.09
N LYS A 91 9.09 -10.28 -3.38
CA LYS A 91 10.24 -11.02 -3.89
C LYS A 91 10.32 -12.35 -3.18
N ARG A 92 10.51 -13.41 -3.94
CA ARG A 92 10.76 -14.76 -3.43
C ARG A 92 11.78 -15.44 -4.32
N GLU A 93 12.92 -15.80 -3.75
CA GLU A 93 14.05 -16.37 -4.49
C GLU A 93 14.46 -15.44 -5.67
N ASP A 94 14.42 -15.92 -6.91
CA ASP A 94 14.72 -15.16 -8.14
C ASP A 94 13.46 -14.59 -8.82
N LYS A 95 12.31 -14.57 -8.13
CA LYS A 95 11.04 -14.14 -8.69
C LYS A 95 10.52 -12.89 -8.00
N GLU A 96 9.98 -11.99 -8.80
CA GLU A 96 9.42 -10.73 -8.37
C GLU A 96 7.98 -10.57 -8.87
N TRP A 97 7.09 -10.16 -7.96
CA TRP A 97 5.72 -9.79 -8.26
C TRP A 97 5.49 -8.35 -7.84
N SER A 98 4.86 -7.56 -8.70
CA SER A 98 4.42 -6.21 -8.36
C SER A 98 2.91 -6.13 -8.40
N PHE A 99 2.27 -5.57 -7.39
CA PHE A 99 0.82 -5.39 -7.35
C PHE A 99 0.45 -4.18 -6.51
N THR A 100 -0.78 -3.69 -6.68
CA THR A 100 -1.31 -2.57 -5.90
C THR A 100 -2.47 -3.02 -5.04
N LEU A 101 -2.45 -2.67 -3.77
CA LEU A 101 -3.56 -2.84 -2.85
C LEU A 101 -4.33 -1.53 -2.66
N THR A 102 -5.66 -1.60 -2.65
CA THR A 102 -6.54 -0.47 -2.38
C THR A 102 -7.14 -0.58 -0.98
N GLY A 103 -6.99 0.45 -0.16
CA GLY A 103 -7.42 0.44 1.25
C GLY A 103 -8.94 0.37 1.43
N GLU A 104 -9.74 0.77 0.44
CA GLU A 104 -11.20 0.72 0.55
C GLU A 104 -11.77 -0.70 0.48
N SER A 105 -11.19 -1.55 -0.37
CA SER A 105 -11.68 -2.89 -0.67
C SER A 105 -10.71 -4.02 -0.31
N LEU A 106 -9.47 -3.68 0.05
CA LEU A 106 -8.33 -4.61 0.07
C LEU A 106 -8.15 -5.38 -1.25
N GLY A 107 -8.63 -4.81 -2.35
CA GLY A 107 -8.54 -5.40 -3.67
C GLY A 107 -7.12 -5.33 -4.23
N PHE A 108 -6.73 -6.39 -4.94
CA PHE A 108 -5.50 -6.43 -5.73
C PHE A 108 -5.77 -5.84 -7.12
N SER A 109 -4.83 -5.02 -7.60
CA SER A 109 -4.86 -4.47 -8.95
C SER A 109 -3.46 -4.41 -9.53
N ASN A 110 -3.38 -4.33 -10.87
CA ASN A 110 -2.12 -4.13 -11.59
C ASN A 110 -1.03 -5.17 -11.25
N LEU A 111 -1.44 -6.43 -11.07
CA LEU A 111 -0.55 -7.55 -10.80
C LEU A 111 0.35 -7.80 -12.01
N LYS A 112 1.66 -7.74 -11.79
CA LYS A 112 2.71 -8.18 -12.70
C LYS A 112 3.35 -9.42 -12.11
N THR A 113 3.41 -10.48 -12.91
CA THR A 113 4.07 -11.73 -12.56
C THR A 113 5.52 -11.73 -13.04
N PRO A 114 6.40 -12.55 -12.43
CA PRO A 114 7.78 -12.69 -12.89
C PRO A 114 7.82 -13.15 -14.35
N ASP A 115 8.88 -12.77 -15.05
CA ASP A 115 9.12 -13.20 -16.41
C ASP A 115 9.33 -14.72 -16.40
N ILE A 116 8.34 -15.43 -16.95
CA ILE A 116 8.45 -16.84 -17.24
C ILE A 116 9.22 -16.93 -18.55
N GLY A 117 10.56 -16.85 -18.46
CA GLY A 117 11.43 -16.97 -19.62
C GLY A 117 11.05 -18.21 -20.43
N PHE A 118 10.43 -17.99 -21.60
CA PHE A 118 10.10 -19.00 -22.59
C PHE A 118 11.07 -18.89 -23.75
#